data_AF-A0A260RNT9-F1
#
_entry.id   AF-A0A260RNT9-F1
#
_cell.length_a   1.000
_cell.length_b   1.000
_cell.length_c   1.000
_cell.angle_alpha   90.00
_cell.angle_beta   90.00
_cell.angle_gamma   90.00
#
_symmetry.space_group_name_H-M   'P 1'
#
loop_
_entity.id
_entity.type
_entity.pdbx_description
1 polymer ?
#
loop_
_entity_poly.entity_id
_entity_poly.type
_entity_poly.pdbx_seq_one_letter_code
_entity_poly.pdbx_strand_id
1 'polypeptide(L)'
;MKELQRVQAEYVHNPRDDWYTEDDLVESGYRREALVDLFGKPVPGHDGIIGWTVSSVAKIEQTQLAPAYELLQSAFGAFSGAADTMTSRVMYSSLDS
;
A
#
# COMPACT_ATOMS: atom_id res chain seq x y z
N MET A 1 -7.04 -19.61 39.57
CA MET A 1 -7.03 -19.04 38.21
C MET A 1 -5.93 -19.71 37.39
N LYS A 2 -6.10 -21.00 37.08
CA LYS A 2 -5.19 -21.80 36.25
C LYS A 2 -5.81 -21.88 34.85
N GLU A 3 -5.72 -20.80 34.08
CA GLU A 3 -6.20 -20.83 32.68
C GLU A 3 -5.54 -19.73 31.82
N LEU A 4 -4.29 -19.37 32.13
CA LEU A 4 -3.50 -18.43 31.30
C LEU A 4 -2.42 -19.14 30.45
N GLN A 5 -2.53 -20.46 30.31
CA GLN A 5 -1.66 -21.27 29.45
C GLN A 5 -2.47 -22.30 28.67
N ARG A 6 -3.12 -21.88 27.58
CA ARG A 6 -3.41 -22.72 26.39
C ARG A 6 -4.31 -21.95 25.44
N VAL A 7 -3.75 -21.03 24.68
CA VAL A 7 -3.99 -20.92 23.23
C VAL A 7 -2.81 -20.10 22.67
N GLN A 8 -1.59 -20.63 22.74
CA GLN A 8 -0.72 -20.46 21.57
C GLN A 8 -1.33 -21.44 20.55
N ALA A 9 -2.42 -21.03 19.93
CA ALA A 9 -2.85 -21.68 18.70
C ALA A 9 -1.65 -21.51 17.79
N GLU A 10 -1.06 -22.64 17.41
CA GLU A 10 -0.16 -22.73 16.28
C GLU A 10 -0.83 -21.96 15.14
N TYR A 11 -0.38 -20.73 14.91
CA TYR A 11 -0.90 -19.90 13.83
C TYR A 11 -0.46 -20.62 12.57
N VAL A 12 -1.35 -21.46 12.02
CA VAL A 12 -1.13 -22.09 10.74
C VAL A 12 -1.18 -20.95 9.73
N HIS A 13 0.00 -20.43 9.42
CA HIS A 13 0.19 -19.38 8.43
C HIS A 13 -0.45 -19.85 7.13
N ASN A 14 -1.55 -19.22 6.75
CA ASN A 14 -2.21 -19.55 5.49
C ASN A 14 -1.39 -18.90 4.37
N PRO A 15 -0.96 -19.63 3.33
CA PRO A 15 -0.29 -19.02 2.17
C PRO A 15 -1.07 -17.84 1.56
N ARG A 16 -2.39 -17.77 1.77
CA ARG A 16 -3.24 -16.64 1.38
C ARG A 16 -2.95 -15.36 2.18
N ASP A 17 -2.45 -15.48 3.41
CA ASP A 17 -2.07 -14.36 4.29
C ASP A 17 -0.85 -13.59 3.77
N ASP A 18 -0.06 -14.20 2.87
CA ASP A 18 1.08 -13.56 2.20
C ASP A 18 0.72 -12.93 0.85
N TRP A 19 -0.58 -12.83 0.53
CA TRP A 19 -1.04 -12.43 -0.79
C TRP A 19 -2.08 -11.31 -0.72
N TYR A 20 -1.97 -10.36 -1.63
CA TYR A 20 -2.97 -9.32 -1.86
C TYR A 20 -3.54 -9.43 -3.26
N THR A 21 -4.86 -9.46 -3.37
CA THR A 21 -5.57 -9.25 -4.63
C THR A 21 -5.73 -7.77 -4.92
N GLU A 22 -6.15 -7.47 -6.14
CA GLU A 22 -6.57 -6.12 -6.52
C GLU A 22 -7.63 -5.55 -5.57
N ASP A 23 -8.65 -6.33 -5.25
CA ASP A 23 -9.74 -5.87 -4.39
C ASP A 23 -9.25 -5.64 -2.95
N ASP A 24 -8.35 -6.49 -2.41
CA ASP A 24 -7.76 -6.28 -1.09
C ASP A 24 -7.02 -4.93 -0.98
N LEU A 25 -6.27 -4.55 -2.04
CA LEU A 25 -5.55 -3.27 -2.08
C LEU A 25 -6.50 -2.09 -2.29
N VAL A 26 -7.55 -2.27 -3.09
CA VAL A 26 -8.57 -1.23 -3.27
C VAL A 26 -9.34 -0.97 -1.98
N GLU A 27 -9.72 -2.03 -1.24
CA GLU A 27 -10.33 -1.91 0.09
C GLU A 27 -9.39 -1.23 1.10
N SER A 28 -8.08 -1.40 0.93
CA SER A 28 -7.05 -0.71 1.72
C SER A 28 -6.87 0.77 1.37
N GLY A 29 -7.57 1.26 0.33
CA GLY A 29 -7.61 2.68 -0.05
C GLY A 29 -6.79 3.03 -1.29
N TYR A 30 -6.18 2.04 -1.96
CA TYR A 30 -5.50 2.29 -3.23
C TYR A 30 -6.50 2.47 -4.38
N ARG A 31 -6.12 3.29 -5.35
CA ARG A 31 -6.85 3.35 -6.62
C ARG A 31 -6.40 2.20 -7.51
N ARG A 32 -7.37 1.49 -8.11
CA ARG A 32 -7.12 0.31 -8.96
C ARG A 32 -6.12 0.61 -10.09
N GLU A 33 -6.28 1.75 -10.74
CA GLU A 33 -5.42 2.19 -11.84
C GLU A 33 -3.97 2.46 -11.42
N ALA A 34 -3.71 2.75 -10.14
CA ALA A 34 -2.36 3.03 -9.63
C ALA A 34 -1.61 1.75 -9.22
N LEU A 35 -2.28 0.62 -9.06
CA LEU A 35 -1.67 -0.59 -8.48
C LEU A 35 -0.53 -1.13 -9.32
N VAL A 36 -0.68 -1.14 -10.65
CA VAL A 36 0.38 -1.63 -11.55
C VAL A 36 1.58 -0.70 -11.57
N ASP A 37 1.37 0.61 -11.46
CA ASP A 37 2.46 1.59 -11.43
C ASP A 37 3.21 1.54 -10.09
N LEU A 38 2.48 1.31 -8.99
CA LEU A 38 3.05 1.23 -7.65
C LEU A 38 3.75 -0.11 -7.40
N PHE A 39 3.06 -1.21 -7.67
CA PHE A 39 3.48 -2.56 -7.26
C PHE A 39 3.95 -3.43 -8.42
N GLY A 40 3.91 -2.94 -9.65
CA GLY A 40 4.22 -3.71 -10.85
C GLY A 40 3.06 -4.61 -11.29
N LYS A 41 3.29 -5.42 -12.33
CA LYS A 41 2.26 -6.35 -12.83
C LYS A 41 1.94 -7.41 -11.77
N PRO A 42 0.66 -7.73 -11.53
CA PRO A 42 0.30 -8.81 -10.63
C PRO A 42 0.78 -10.15 -11.22
N VAL A 43 1.13 -11.07 -10.32
CA VAL A 43 1.63 -12.41 -10.64
C VAL A 43 0.63 -13.46 -10.15
N PRO A 44 0.64 -14.68 -10.68
CA PRO A 44 -0.15 -15.78 -10.14
C PRO A 44 0.41 -16.26 -8.81
N GLY A 45 -0.46 -16.31 -7.80
CA GLY A 45 -0.15 -16.83 -6.46
C GLY A 45 -0.28 -18.34 -6.34
N HIS A 46 -0.08 -18.85 -5.12
CA HIS A 46 -0.05 -20.29 -4.82
C HIS A 46 -1.33 -21.02 -5.27
N ASP A 47 -2.49 -20.38 -5.10
CA ASP A 47 -3.80 -20.95 -5.45
C ASP A 47 -4.28 -20.52 -6.86
N GLY A 48 -3.38 -19.98 -7.69
CA GLY A 48 -3.73 -19.40 -9.00
C GLY A 48 -4.41 -18.03 -8.92
N ILE A 49 -4.58 -17.49 -7.71
CA ILE A 49 -5.13 -16.15 -7.48
C ILE A 49 -4.12 -15.10 -7.96
N ILE A 50 -4.54 -14.24 -8.88
CA ILE A 50 -3.70 -13.17 -9.43
C ILE A 50 -3.59 -12.03 -8.40
N GLY A 51 -2.37 -11.58 -8.11
CA GLY A 51 -2.13 -10.49 -7.17
C GLY A 51 -0.66 -10.19 -6.90
N TRP A 52 -0.39 -9.63 -5.73
CA TRP A 52 0.94 -9.26 -5.28
C TRP A 52 1.26 -9.95 -3.96
N THR A 53 2.54 -10.20 -3.68
CA THR A 53 2.92 -10.69 -2.36
C THR A 53 2.84 -9.55 -1.36
N VAL A 54 2.40 -9.84 -0.13
CA VAL A 54 2.41 -8.91 1.00
C VAL A 54 3.81 -8.35 1.20
N SER A 55 4.84 -9.18 1.05
CA SER A 55 6.25 -8.75 1.15
C SER A 55 6.64 -7.71 0.09
N SER A 56 6.12 -7.81 -1.14
CA SER A 56 6.41 -6.84 -2.21
C SER A 56 5.70 -5.51 -1.97
N VAL A 57 4.43 -5.57 -1.56
CA VAL A 57 3.62 -4.39 -1.21
C VAL A 57 4.25 -3.67 -0.02
N ALA A 58 4.51 -4.38 1.08
CA ALA A 58 5.11 -3.82 2.28
C ALA A 58 6.48 -3.19 2.00
N LYS A 59 7.30 -3.83 1.15
CA LYS A 59 8.59 -3.25 0.74
C LYS A 59 8.40 -1.90 0.06
N ILE A 60 7.48 -1.79 -0.89
CA ILE A 60 7.24 -0.55 -1.64
C ILE A 60 6.62 0.52 -0.73
N GLU A 61 5.69 0.14 0.13
CA GLU A 61 5.11 1.01 1.14
C GLU A 61 6.18 1.62 2.06
N GLN A 62 7.06 0.78 2.61
CA GLN A 62 8.08 1.23 3.57
C GLN A 62 9.24 1.99 2.91
N THR A 63 9.61 1.62 1.69
CA THR A 63 10.82 2.17 1.05
C THR A 63 10.54 3.34 0.11
N GLN A 64 9.31 3.45 -0.41
CA GLN A 64 8.95 4.50 -1.36
C GLN A 64 7.78 5.36 -0.87
N LEU A 65 6.64 4.75 -0.51
CA LEU A 65 5.43 5.52 -0.20
C LEU A 65 5.54 6.28 1.12
N ALA A 66 5.98 5.63 2.20
CA ALA A 66 6.12 6.28 3.50
C ALA A 66 7.17 7.41 3.47
N PRO A 67 8.39 7.23 2.92
CA PRO A 67 9.34 8.33 2.79
C PRO A 67 8.85 9.46 1.89
N ALA A 68 8.16 9.14 0.78
CA ALA A 68 7.58 10.16 -0.08
C ALA A 68 6.48 10.94 0.65
N TYR A 69 5.61 10.26 1.39
CA TYR A 69 4.57 10.88 2.19
C TYR A 69 5.15 11.80 3.27
N GLU A 70 6.16 11.34 4.01
CA GLU A 70 6.86 12.16 5.02
C GLU A 70 7.52 13.39 4.41
N LEU A 71 8.19 13.22 3.25
CA LEU A 71 8.81 14.34 2.54
C LEU A 71 7.76 15.36 2.10
N LEU A 72 6.66 14.89 1.52
CA LEU A 72 5.58 15.75 1.06
C LEU A 72 4.86 16.43 2.24
N GLN A 73 4.64 15.73 3.34
CA GLN A 73 4.08 16.29 4.57
C GLN A 73 5.00 17.34 5.20
N SER A 74 6.32 17.12 5.17
CA SER A 74 7.31 18.10 5.64
C SER A 74 7.36 19.33 4.74
N ALA A 75 7.27 19.16 3.42
CA ALA A 75 7.35 20.24 2.45
C ALA A 75 6.07 21.10 2.39
N PHE A 76 4.89 20.48 2.54
CA PHE A 76 3.59 21.14 2.32
C PHE A 76 2.70 21.22 3.57
N GLY A 77 3.12 20.64 4.69
CA GLY A 77 2.31 20.51 5.90
C GLY A 77 1.41 19.26 5.88
N ALA A 78 0.61 19.07 6.94
CA ALA A 78 -0.37 17.98 6.96
C ALA A 78 -1.40 18.19 5.84
N PHE A 79 -1.65 17.14 5.06
CA PHE A 79 -2.72 17.09 4.06
C PHE A 79 -4.08 17.11 4.77
N SER A 80 -4.47 18.27 5.30
CA SER A 80 -5.83 18.48 5.80
C SER A 80 -6.76 18.58 4.60
N GLY A 81 -7.19 17.42 4.10
CA GLY A 81 -8.37 17.31 3.25
C GLY A 81 -8.39 18.21 2.01
N ALA A 82 -7.31 18.29 1.25
CA ALA A 82 -7.36 18.58 -0.17
C ALA A 82 -5.98 18.31 -0.77
N ALA A 83 -5.93 17.48 -1.80
CA ALA A 83 -4.81 17.35 -2.72
C ALA A 83 -4.60 18.63 -3.56
N ASP A 84 -4.86 19.82 -3.00
CA ASP A 84 -4.92 21.10 -3.72
C ASP A 84 -3.57 21.81 -3.78
N THR A 85 -2.74 21.76 -2.74
CA THR A 85 -1.45 22.47 -2.73
C THR A 85 -0.39 21.81 -3.64
N MET A 86 -0.33 20.47 -3.69
CA MET A 86 0.61 19.75 -4.55
C MET A 86 0.20 19.83 -6.02
N THR A 87 -1.09 19.63 -6.33
CA THR A 87 -1.65 19.79 -7.68
C THR A 87 -1.43 21.21 -8.20
N SER A 88 -1.61 22.23 -7.35
CA SER A 88 -1.42 23.64 -7.74
C SER A 88 0.03 24.00 -8.10
N ARG A 89 1.05 23.29 -7.63
CA ARG A 89 2.44 23.58 -8.05
C ARG A 89 2.87 22.77 -9.26
N VAL A 90 2.56 21.48 -9.29
CA VAL A 90 2.99 20.58 -10.36
C VAL A 90 2.26 20.88 -11.68
N MET A 91 0.97 21.22 -11.64
CA MET A 91 0.22 21.54 -12.85
C MET A 91 0.53 22.93 -13.41
N TYR A 92 0.73 23.93 -12.54
CA TYR A 92 1.04 25.29 -13.00
C TYR A 92 2.47 25.43 -13.53
N SER A 93 3.44 24.61 -13.10
CA SER A 93 4.78 24.61 -13.71
C SER A 93 4.84 23.98 -15.10
N SER A 94 3.80 23.23 -15.52
CA SER A 94 3.77 22.55 -16.83
C SER A 94 3.11 23.38 -17.93
N LEU A 95 2.52 24.54 -17.61
CA LEU A 95 1.80 25.40 -18.56
C LEU A 95 2.60 26.63 -19.02
N ASP A 96 3.86 26.75 -18.58
CA ASP A 96 4.75 27.89 -18.90
C ASP A 96 6.09 27.42 -19.51
N SER A 97 6.03 26.49 -20.46
CA SER A 97 7.18 26.07 -21.29
C SER A 97 6.80 25.91 -22.75
#